data_AF-A0A212PM64-F1
#
_entry.id   AF-A0A212PM64-F1
#
_cell.length_a   1.000
_cell.length_b   1.000
_cell.length_c   1.000
_cell.angle_alpha   90.00
_cell.angle_beta   90.00
_cell.angle_gamma   90.00
#
_symmetry.space_group_name_H-M   'P 1'
#
loop_
_entity.id
_entity.type
_entity.pdbx_description
1 polymer ?
#
loop_
_entity_poly.entity_id
_entity_poly.type
_entity_poly.pdbx_seq_one_letter_code
_entity_poly.pdbx_strand_id
1 'polypeptide(L)'
;MMMFGRVKTFSALFMAIVFQAASGSAEEAGPLKTERDRVNYAIGVNFVGNMKRQGVTIDIDLVMLGMRDAAAGGKLLLSDEMIRKGVEQYHAAVRQKRTQVVTREAEDNRGKRGDMASGERPAR
;
A
#
# COMPACT_ATOMS: atom_id res chain seq x y z
N MET A 1 23.17 49.01 19.46
CA MET A 1 22.91 50.31 18.81
C MET A 1 22.93 50.09 17.30
N MET A 2 21.79 50.32 16.65
CA MET A 2 21.49 50.01 15.24
C MET A 2 22.31 50.85 14.26
N MET A 3 22.61 50.30 13.07
CA MET A 3 22.40 51.02 11.82
C MET A 3 22.38 50.06 10.61
N PHE A 4 21.17 49.82 10.10
CA PHE A 4 20.91 49.25 8.77
C PHE A 4 21.22 50.31 7.70
N GLY A 5 21.86 49.91 6.59
CA GLY A 5 22.20 50.81 5.50
C GLY A 5 22.28 50.14 4.13
N ARG A 6 21.12 50.07 3.47
CA ARG A 6 20.88 50.16 2.01
C ARG A 6 21.40 49.06 1.07
N VAL A 7 20.44 48.28 0.60
CA VAL A 7 20.42 47.39 -0.58
C VAL A 7 20.40 48.21 -1.89
N LYS A 8 21.31 47.94 -2.85
CA LYS A 8 21.01 47.78 -4.31
C LYS A 8 22.29 47.57 -5.15
N THR A 9 22.39 46.43 -5.86
CA THR A 9 22.91 46.24 -7.26
C THR A 9 23.06 44.72 -7.49
N PHE A 10 22.13 44.09 -8.22
CA PHE A 10 22.09 43.83 -9.67
C PHE A 10 22.94 42.63 -10.14
N SER A 11 22.24 41.54 -10.44
CA SER A 11 22.46 40.51 -11.47
C SER A 11 23.79 39.75 -11.60
N ALA A 12 23.60 38.45 -11.80
CA ALA A 12 24.49 37.47 -12.45
C ALA A 12 25.38 36.63 -11.52
N LEU A 13 24.85 35.50 -11.04
CA LEU A 13 25.42 34.19 -11.39
C LEU A 13 24.41 33.06 -11.12
N PHE A 14 23.73 32.68 -12.19
CA PHE A 14 22.86 31.51 -12.26
C PHE A 14 23.74 30.28 -12.51
N MET A 15 24.43 29.72 -11.50
CA MET A 15 25.13 28.44 -11.71
C MET A 15 25.48 27.73 -10.40
N ALA A 16 24.62 26.81 -10.00
CA ALA A 16 25.04 25.60 -9.30
C ALA A 16 24.01 24.50 -9.59
N ILE A 17 23.90 24.16 -10.88
CA ILE A 17 23.40 22.85 -11.29
C ILE A 17 24.48 21.86 -10.84
N VAL A 18 24.33 21.30 -9.65
CA VAL A 18 25.04 20.08 -9.29
C VAL A 18 24.25 18.93 -9.92
N PHE A 19 24.56 18.70 -11.20
CA PHE A 19 24.25 17.48 -11.93
C PHE A 19 25.11 16.37 -11.30
N GLN A 20 24.59 15.75 -10.23
CA GLN A 20 25.29 14.64 -9.59
C GLN A 20 24.95 13.34 -10.31
N ALA A 21 25.91 12.94 -11.14
CA ALA A 21 26.28 11.60 -11.56
C ALA A 21 25.14 10.60 -11.83
N ALA A 22 24.96 10.34 -13.12
CA ALA A 22 24.34 9.12 -13.62
C ALA A 22 25.11 7.88 -13.10
N SER A 23 24.53 7.21 -12.11
CA SER A 23 24.82 5.80 -11.83
C SER A 23 24.03 4.96 -12.82
N GLY A 24 24.58 4.83 -14.03
CA GLY A 24 24.12 3.84 -15.01
C GLY A 24 24.51 2.44 -14.55
N SER A 25 23.75 1.87 -13.61
CA SER A 25 23.71 0.41 -13.46
C SER A 25 22.85 -0.13 -14.59
N ALA A 26 23.48 -0.87 -15.49
CA ALA A 26 22.81 -1.66 -16.50
C ALA A 26 21.97 -2.72 -15.81
N GLU A 27 20.74 -2.36 -15.44
CA GLU A 27 19.71 -3.29 -15.03
C GLU A 27 18.86 -3.60 -16.26
N GLU A 28 18.71 -4.89 -16.52
CA GLU A 28 18.04 -5.48 -17.66
C GLU A 28 16.77 -4.72 -18.03
N ALA A 29 16.59 -4.47 -19.33
CA ALA A 29 15.53 -3.65 -19.90
C ALA A 29 14.14 -4.30 -19.73
N GLY A 30 13.67 -4.39 -18.49
CA GLY A 30 12.27 -4.56 -18.13
C GLY A 30 11.57 -3.21 -18.01
N PRO A 31 10.25 -3.21 -17.77
CA PRO A 31 9.48 -1.97 -17.62
C PRO A 31 9.89 -1.12 -16.39
N LEU A 32 10.70 -1.66 -15.48
CA LEU A 32 11.13 -1.00 -14.25
C LEU A 32 12.60 -0.56 -14.38
N LYS A 33 12.81 0.61 -15.00
CA LYS A 33 14.13 1.10 -15.39
C LYS A 33 14.89 1.77 -14.25
N THR A 34 14.17 2.22 -13.23
CA THR A 34 14.73 2.98 -12.11
C THR A 34 14.39 2.34 -10.77
N GLU A 35 15.17 2.66 -9.74
CA GLU A 35 14.87 2.27 -8.36
C GLU A 35 13.48 2.78 -7.93
N ARG A 36 13.13 3.99 -8.35
CA ARG A 36 11.80 4.56 -8.12
C ARG A 36 10.69 3.68 -8.71
N ASP A 37 10.89 3.16 -9.92
CA ASP A 37 9.90 2.27 -10.56
C ASP A 37 9.74 0.97 -9.78
N ARG A 38 10.85 0.38 -9.30
CA ARG A 38 10.83 -0.83 -8.47
C ARG A 38 10.12 -0.62 -7.14
N VAL A 39 10.37 0.51 -6.48
CA VAL A 39 9.69 0.87 -5.22
C VAL A 39 8.18 1.01 -5.44
N ASN A 40 7.75 1.73 -6.49
CA ASN A 40 6.34 1.90 -6.82
C ASN A 40 5.65 0.56 -7.12
N TYR A 41 6.32 -0.31 -7.90
CA TYR A 41 5.82 -1.65 -8.20
C TYR A 41 5.68 -2.50 -6.93
N ALA A 42 6.68 -2.49 -6.05
CA ALA A 42 6.67 -3.24 -4.80
C ALA A 42 5.52 -2.80 -3.86
N ILE A 43 5.22 -1.50 -3.81
CA ILE A 43 4.06 -0.98 -3.06
C ILE A 43 2.76 -1.58 -3.60
N GLY A 44 2.56 -1.60 -4.92
CA GLY A 44 1.38 -2.18 -5.55
C GLY A 44 1.23 -3.68 -5.27
N VAL A 45 2.33 -4.45 -5.37
CA VAL A 45 2.35 -5.88 -5.04
C VAL A 45 2.00 -6.11 -3.57
N ASN A 46 2.59 -5.34 -2.66
CA ASN A 46 2.33 -5.47 -1.24
C ASN A 46 0.87 -5.15 -0.89
N PHE A 47 0.32 -4.09 -1.50
CA PHE A 47 -1.06 -3.66 -1.32
C PHE A 47 -2.06 -4.76 -1.68
N VAL A 48 -1.97 -5.30 -2.89
CA VAL A 48 -2.87 -6.38 -3.34
C VAL A 48 -2.65 -7.67 -2.54
N GLY A 49 -1.39 -8.00 -2.22
CA GLY A 49 -1.07 -9.16 -1.38
C GLY A 49 -1.73 -9.08 0.00
N ASN A 50 -1.77 -7.89 0.61
CA ASN A 50 -2.45 -7.68 1.88
C ASN A 50 -3.96 -7.87 1.79
N MET A 51 -4.60 -7.38 0.72
CA MET A 51 -6.05 -7.51 0.54
C MET A 51 -6.46 -8.96 0.28
N LYS A 52 -5.68 -9.70 -0.52
CA LYS A 52 -5.87 -11.15 -0.73
C LYS A 52 -5.78 -11.92 0.58
N ARG A 53 -4.79 -11.62 1.43
CA ARG A 53 -4.66 -12.24 2.77
C ARG A 53 -5.84 -11.95 3.69
N GLN A 54 -6.49 -10.80 3.53
CA GLN A 54 -7.69 -10.44 4.30
C GLN A 54 -8.98 -11.08 3.75
N GLY A 55 -8.90 -11.81 2.62
CA GLY A 55 -10.04 -12.51 2.04
C GLY A 55 -11.12 -11.59 1.49
N VAL A 56 -10.79 -10.32 1.22
CA VAL A 56 -11.70 -9.35 0.62
C VAL A 56 -11.48 -9.33 -0.88
N THR A 57 -12.55 -9.54 -1.64
CA THR A 57 -12.55 -9.39 -3.09
C THR A 57 -12.73 -7.92 -3.42
N ILE A 58 -11.79 -7.36 -4.18
CA ILE A 58 -11.85 -5.99 -4.66
C ILE A 58 -11.61 -5.96 -6.16
N ASP A 59 -12.22 -4.98 -6.82
CA ASP A 59 -11.93 -4.66 -8.21
C ASP A 59 -10.71 -3.73 -8.26
N ILE A 60 -9.59 -4.26 -8.76
CA ILE A 60 -8.32 -3.53 -8.82
C ILE A 60 -8.40 -2.35 -9.79
N ASP A 61 -9.14 -2.49 -10.89
CA ASP A 61 -9.21 -1.44 -11.91
C ASP A 61 -9.97 -0.22 -11.37
N LEU A 62 -11.05 -0.45 -10.60
CA LEU A 62 -11.78 0.62 -9.92
C LEU A 62 -10.97 1.28 -8.80
N VAL A 63 -10.18 0.50 -8.04
CA VAL A 63 -9.29 1.06 -7.01
C VAL A 63 -8.21 1.93 -7.66
N MET A 64 -7.60 1.46 -8.75
CA MET A 64 -6.59 2.20 -9.49
C MET A 64 -7.17 3.47 -10.12
N LEU A 65 -8.41 3.44 -10.60
CA LEU A 65 -9.13 4.62 -11.07
C LEU A 65 -9.29 5.65 -9.94
N GLY A 66 -9.82 5.23 -8.78
CA GLY A 66 -9.97 6.12 -7.63
C GLY A 66 -8.66 6.73 -7.15
N MET A 67 -7.56 5.96 -7.16
CA MET A 67 -6.22 6.46 -6.82
C MET A 67 -5.73 7.52 -7.82
N ARG A 68 -5.96 7.32 -9.12
CA ARG A 68 -5.59 8.27 -10.17
C ARG A 68 -6.40 9.55 -10.08
N ASP A 69 -7.71 9.44 -9.89
CA ASP A 69 -8.61 10.60 -9.78
C ASP A 69 -8.25 11.46 -8.57
N ALA A 70 -7.97 10.82 -7.42
CA ALA A 70 -7.51 11.51 -6.21
C ALA A 70 -6.14 12.19 -6.40
N ALA A 71 -5.20 11.51 -7.05
CA ALA A 71 -3.87 12.08 -7.33
C ALA A 71 -3.91 13.23 -8.34
N ALA A 72 -4.86 13.20 -9.29
CA ALA A 72 -5.06 14.28 -10.25
C ALA A 72 -5.65 15.56 -9.61
N GLY A 73 -6.20 15.46 -8.39
CA GLY A 73 -6.81 16.60 -7.68
C GLY A 73 -8.10 17.10 -8.33
N GLY A 74 -8.68 16.31 -9.24
CA GLY A 74 -9.90 16.63 -9.95
C GLY A 74 -11.17 16.25 -9.18
N LYS A 75 -12.31 16.41 -9.84
CA LYS A 75 -13.60 15.96 -9.29
C LYS A 75 -13.63 14.42 -9.26
N LEU A 76 -13.85 13.86 -8.07
CA LEU A 76 -14.03 12.42 -7.89
C LEU A 76 -15.39 11.95 -8.43
N LEU A 77 -15.45 10.68 -8.84
CA LEU A 77 -16.69 10.03 -9.29
C LEU A 77 -17.71 9.86 -8.16
N LEU A 78 -17.25 9.90 -6.90
CA LEU A 78 -18.07 9.80 -5.71
C LEU A 78 -17.99 11.09 -4.89
N SER A 79 -19.10 11.42 -4.22
CA SER A 79 -19.09 12.45 -3.18
C SER A 79 -18.36 11.96 -1.93
N ASP A 80 -17.90 12.89 -1.10
CA ASP A 80 -17.24 12.57 0.17
C ASP A 80 -18.06 11.64 1.07
N GLU A 81 -19.39 11.81 1.09
CA GLU A 81 -20.29 10.96 1.86
C GLU A 81 -20.29 9.51 1.33
N MET A 82 -20.35 9.34 0.00
CA MET A 82 -20.30 8.01 -0.62
C MET A 82 -18.94 7.35 -0.43
N ILE A 83 -17.85 8.12 -0.46
CA ILE A 83 -16.50 7.63 -0.17
C ILE A 83 -16.43 7.12 1.28
N ARG A 84 -16.90 7.91 2.26
CA ARG A 84 -16.93 7.50 3.67
C ARG A 84 -17.73 6.21 3.87
N LYS A 85 -18.94 6.15 3.32
CA LYS A 85 -19.79 4.95 3.38
C LYS A 85 -19.12 3.74 2.74
N GLY A 86 -18.46 3.90 1.59
CA GLY A 86 -17.72 2.82 0.94
C GLY A 86 -16.56 2.28 1.79
N VAL A 87 -15.81 3.17 2.44
CA VAL A 87 -14.70 2.80 3.35
C VAL A 87 -15.23 2.07 4.60
N GLU A 88 -16.34 2.53 5.17
CA GLU A 88 -17.00 1.86 6.31
C GLU A 88 -17.45 0.44 5.95
N GLN A 89 -18.07 0.27 4.77
CA GLN A 89 -18.48 -1.04 4.26
C GLN A 89 -17.28 -1.96 4.05
N TYR A 90 -16.18 -1.46 3.49
CA TYR A 90 -14.95 -2.22 3.35
C TYR A 90 -14.42 -2.70 4.71
N HIS A 91 -14.33 -1.81 5.71
CA HIS A 91 -13.86 -2.19 7.04
C HIS A 91 -14.77 -3.21 7.72
N ALA A 92 -16.09 -3.10 7.55
CA ALA A 92 -17.05 -4.08 8.04
C ALA A 92 -16.83 -5.46 7.39
N ALA A 93 -16.64 -5.49 6.07
CA ALA A 93 -16.36 -6.73 5.33
C ALA A 93 -15.06 -7.40 5.79
N VAL A 94 -13.98 -6.63 5.98
CA VAL A 94 -12.71 -7.14 6.51
C VAL A 94 -12.90 -7.74 7.91
N ARG A 95 -13.63 -7.07 8.81
CA ARG A 95 -13.90 -7.58 10.16
C ARG A 95 -14.67 -8.89 10.12
N GLN A 96 -15.74 -8.95 9.31
CA GLN A 96 -16.54 -10.16 9.17
C GLN A 96 -15.72 -11.34 8.63
N LYS A 97 -14.86 -11.10 7.63
CA LYS A 97 -13.96 -12.13 7.09
C LYS A 97 -12.94 -12.62 8.11
N ARG A 98 -12.35 -11.72 8.90
CA ARG A 98 -11.42 -12.11 9.98
C ARG A 98 -12.10 -12.98 11.02
N THR A 99 -13.32 -12.64 11.45
CA THR A 99 -14.06 -13.47 12.41
C THR A 99 -14.31 -14.87 11.83
N GLN A 100 -14.72 -14.98 10.56
CA GLN A 100 -14.94 -16.28 9.90
C GLN A 100 -13.68 -17.12 9.78
N VAL A 101 -12.53 -16.50 9.47
CA VAL A 101 -11.25 -17.22 9.39
C VAL A 101 -10.86 -17.74 10.77
N VAL A 102 -10.92 -16.88 11.80
CA VAL A 102 -10.58 -17.27 13.17
C VAL A 102 -11.50 -18.37 13.70
N THR A 103 -12.81 -18.31 13.43
CA THR A 103 -13.73 -19.37 13.87
C THR A 103 -13.44 -20.69 13.17
N ARG A 104 -13.20 -20.68 11.86
CA ARG A 104 -12.86 -21.91 11.10
C ARG A 104 -11.55 -22.51 11.57
N GLU A 105 -10.52 -21.69 11.76
CA GLU A 105 -9.23 -22.14 12.28
C GLU A 105 -9.35 -22.69 13.71
N ALA A 106 -10.21 -22.10 14.55
CA ALA A 106 -10.47 -22.61 15.89
C ALA A 106 -11.24 -23.95 15.88
N GLU A 107 -12.19 -24.13 14.96
CA GLU A 107 -12.92 -25.38 14.76
C GLU A 107 -12.01 -26.49 14.23
N ASP A 108 -11.20 -26.18 13.21
CA ASP A 108 -10.21 -27.11 12.65
C ASP A 108 -9.18 -27.55 13.70
N ASN A 109 -8.70 -26.61 14.53
CA ASN A 109 -7.75 -26.92 15.60
C ASN A 109 -8.37 -27.75 16.73
N ARG A 110 -9.66 -27.55 17.04
CA ARG A 110 -10.39 -28.40 18.01
C ARG A 110 -10.62 -29.80 17.47
N GLY A 111 -11.02 -29.95 16.21
CA GLY A 111 -11.18 -31.25 15.54
C GLY A 111 -9.88 -32.05 15.53
N LYS A 112 -8.78 -31.45 15.07
CA LYS A 112 -7.46 -32.09 15.04
C LYS A 112 -6.95 -32.49 16.42
N ARG A 113 -7.20 -31.68 17.46
CA ARG A 113 -6.83 -32.02 18.85
C ARG A 113 -7.67 -33.16 19.43
N GLY A 114 -8.96 -33.22 19.08
CA GLY A 114 -9.84 -34.33 19.44
C GLY A 114 -9.35 -35.65 18.84
N ASP A 115 -9.04 -35.63 17.53
CA ASP A 115 -8.55 -36.80 16.80
C ASP A 115 -7.17 -37.26 17.30
N MET A 116 -6.26 -36.33 17.63
CA MET A 116 -4.98 -36.66 18.26
C MET A 116 -5.10 -37.19 19.70
N ALA A 117 -6.14 -36.81 20.44
CA ALA A 117 -6.37 -37.33 21.80
C ALA A 117 -7.04 -38.72 21.80
N SER A 118 -7.71 -39.08 20.70
CA SER A 118 -8.35 -40.39 20.51
C SER A 118 -7.44 -41.41 19.81
N GLY A 119 -6.36 -40.95 19.14
CA GLY A 119 -5.31 -41.80 18.60
C GLY A 119 -4.28 -42.21 19.65
N GLU A 120 -4.38 -43.46 20.11
CA GLU A 120 -3.29 -44.26 20.72
C GLU A 120 -2.53 -43.64 21.91
N ARG A 121 -2.99 -43.95 23.13
CA ARG A 121 -2.05 -44.13 24.24
C ARG A 121 -1.41 -45.51 24.08
N PRO A 122 -0.12 -45.65 23.73
CA PRO A 122 0.52 -46.95 23.75
C PRO A 122 0.51 -47.48 25.19
N ALA A 123 -0.04 -48.66 25.38
CA ALA A 123 -0.02 -49.38 26.65
C ALA A 123 1.46 -49.60 27.03
N ARG A 124 1.87 -49.03 28.17
CA ARG A 124 3.15 -49.36 28.79
C ARG A 124 3.11 -50.74 29.41
#